data_AF-X0V463-F1
#
_entry.id   AF-X0V463-F1
#
_cell.length_a   1.000
_cell.length_b   1.000
_cell.length_c   1.000
_cell.angle_alpha   90.00
_cell.angle_beta   90.00
_cell.angle_gamma   90.00
#
_symmetry.space_group_name_H-M   'P 1'
#
loop_
_entity.id
_entity.type
_entity.pdbx_description
1 polymer ?
#
loop_
_entity_poly.entity_id
_entity_poly.type
_entity_poly.pdbx_seq_one_letter_code
_entity_poly.pdbx_strand_id
1 'polypeptide(L)'
;SEEQISGRAELESDARLERIASLSRRLVGLPHLLSVHPGGIVITPRPIDRYVPIQTAAKGVRITQYDKNGVEDMRLVKIDLLGNRNLATIRTACALIRRRRGKAIDAESLPPADPATIALLRRPDTVGCNQLESPAMRNLLKMMQPSETRDLMKVLALIRPGAASIGMKETFIRRHRGLEPAPRGHPQVDAILAGSCGVMMYEDDVMLVAAALLDCSLAEADRFRKAVQKCPDDETRRKLSQEFLSRCRARGVEMDYAKSLWVQMAKFNA
;
A
#
# COMPACT_ATOMS: atom_id res chain seq x y z
N SER A 1 -20.77 -52.77 -16.71
CA SER A 1 -19.46 -52.60 -17.39
C SER A 1 -19.21 -51.17 -17.89
N GLU A 2 -20.02 -50.17 -17.53
CA GLU A 2 -19.67 -48.74 -17.72
C GLU A 2 -19.20 -48.06 -16.42
N GLU A 3 -19.73 -48.44 -15.25
CA GLU A 3 -19.27 -47.94 -13.94
C GLU A 3 -17.80 -48.24 -13.62
N GLN A 4 -17.30 -49.42 -14.03
CA GLN A 4 -15.90 -49.79 -13.81
C GLN A 4 -14.91 -49.05 -14.72
N ILE A 5 -15.39 -48.52 -15.86
CA ILE A 5 -14.57 -47.72 -16.79
C ILE A 5 -14.55 -46.26 -16.33
N SER A 6 -15.67 -45.73 -15.83
CA SER A 6 -15.76 -44.39 -15.23
C SER A 6 -14.84 -44.25 -14.00
N GLY A 7 -14.88 -45.22 -13.07
CA GLY A 7 -14.04 -45.17 -11.87
C GLY A 7 -12.54 -45.32 -12.13
N ARG A 8 -12.15 -46.08 -13.18
CA ARG A 8 -10.72 -46.18 -13.57
C ARG A 8 -10.20 -44.91 -14.23
N ALA A 9 -11.00 -44.24 -15.06
CA ALA A 9 -10.62 -42.97 -15.68
C ALA A 9 -10.49 -41.85 -14.63
N GLU A 10 -11.37 -41.81 -13.64
CA GLU A 10 -11.28 -40.86 -12.52
C GLU A 10 -10.06 -41.15 -11.62
N LEU A 11 -9.81 -42.41 -11.25
CA LEU A 11 -8.63 -42.80 -10.45
C LEU A 11 -7.29 -42.60 -11.18
N GLU A 12 -7.23 -42.87 -12.49
CA GLU A 12 -6.04 -42.58 -13.32
C GLU A 12 -5.83 -41.07 -13.48
N SER A 13 -6.92 -40.29 -13.55
CA SER A 13 -6.84 -38.82 -13.54
C SER A 13 -6.29 -38.31 -12.22
N ASP A 14 -6.70 -38.90 -11.08
CA ASP A 14 -6.27 -38.48 -9.74
C ASP A 14 -4.80 -38.83 -9.50
N ALA A 15 -4.39 -40.06 -9.80
CA ALA A 15 -2.97 -40.47 -9.70
C ALA A 15 -2.06 -39.68 -10.65
N ARG A 16 -2.55 -39.32 -11.85
CA ARG A 16 -1.84 -38.42 -12.76
C ARG A 16 -1.74 -37.01 -12.20
N LEU A 17 -2.81 -36.47 -11.61
CA LEU A 17 -2.82 -35.14 -11.00
C LEU A 17 -1.89 -35.09 -9.77
N GLU A 18 -1.89 -36.11 -8.92
CA GLU A 18 -0.96 -36.25 -7.80
C GLU A 18 0.50 -36.27 -8.27
N ARG A 19 0.77 -37.01 -9.35
CA ARG A 19 2.11 -37.06 -9.95
C ARG A 19 2.53 -35.71 -10.54
N ILE A 20 1.63 -35.02 -11.25
CA ILE A 20 1.86 -33.66 -11.75
C ILE A 20 2.10 -32.70 -10.59
N ALA A 21 1.29 -32.75 -9.53
CA ALA A 21 1.44 -31.88 -8.36
C ALA A 21 2.77 -32.13 -7.63
N SER A 22 3.14 -33.39 -7.45
CA SER A 22 4.44 -33.79 -6.88
C SER A 22 5.62 -33.28 -7.70
N LEU A 23 5.61 -33.49 -9.02
CA LEU A 23 6.65 -32.98 -9.91
C LEU A 23 6.67 -31.45 -9.96
N SER A 24 5.50 -30.80 -10.00
CA SER A 24 5.39 -29.35 -10.03
C SER A 24 5.95 -28.72 -8.75
N ARG A 25 5.69 -29.31 -7.57
CA ARG A 25 6.27 -28.87 -6.30
C ARG A 25 7.80 -28.87 -6.31
N ARG A 26 8.42 -29.83 -7.02
CA ARG A 26 9.89 -29.88 -7.18
C ARG A 26 10.44 -28.76 -8.06
N LEU A 27 9.62 -28.12 -8.88
CA LEU A 27 10.00 -27.01 -9.76
C LEU A 27 9.76 -25.63 -9.11
N VAL A 28 8.97 -25.56 -8.03
CA VAL A 28 8.68 -24.30 -7.33
C VAL A 28 9.97 -23.73 -6.73
N GLY A 29 10.22 -22.43 -7.00
CA GLY A 29 11.39 -21.71 -6.49
C GLY A 29 12.64 -21.83 -7.38
N LEU A 30 12.61 -22.66 -8.42
CA LEU A 30 13.71 -22.70 -9.39
C LEU A 30 13.66 -21.46 -10.31
N PRO A 31 14.81 -20.85 -10.63
CA PRO A 31 14.86 -19.74 -11.56
C PRO A 31 14.46 -20.20 -12.97
N HIS A 32 13.55 -19.47 -13.60
CA HIS A 32 13.07 -19.80 -14.94
C HIS A 32 13.82 -19.04 -16.04
N LEU A 33 13.89 -17.71 -15.93
CA LEU A 33 14.45 -16.81 -16.94
C LEU A 33 15.15 -15.63 -16.30
N LEU A 34 16.28 -15.22 -16.90
CA LEU A 34 16.93 -13.95 -16.59
C LEU A 34 16.20 -12.83 -17.33
N SER A 35 15.56 -11.95 -16.57
CA SER A 35 14.82 -10.80 -17.11
C SER A 35 15.41 -9.49 -16.61
N VAL A 36 15.18 -8.41 -17.37
CA VAL A 36 15.65 -7.07 -17.02
C VAL A 36 14.66 -6.42 -16.05
N HIS A 37 15.15 -5.87 -14.94
CA HIS A 37 14.31 -5.10 -14.02
C HIS A 37 13.70 -3.89 -14.75
N PRO A 38 12.38 -3.65 -14.65
CA PRO A 38 11.66 -2.67 -15.49
C PRO A 38 12.07 -1.21 -15.28
N GLY A 39 12.81 -0.89 -14.23
CA GLY A 39 13.36 0.45 -14.01
C GLY A 39 14.70 0.48 -13.27
N GLY A 40 15.31 -0.67 -13.00
CA GLY A 40 16.42 -0.76 -12.06
C GLY A 40 17.72 -0.38 -12.72
N ILE A 41 18.38 0.64 -12.19
CA ILE A 41 19.65 1.16 -12.70
C ILE A 41 20.67 1.14 -11.57
N VAL A 42 21.86 0.63 -11.89
CA VAL A 42 23.00 0.60 -10.97
C VAL A 42 24.03 1.61 -11.44
N ILE A 43 24.45 2.50 -10.54
CA ILE A 43 25.43 3.54 -10.81
C ILE A 43 26.71 3.21 -10.03
N THR A 44 27.83 3.24 -10.73
CA THR A 44 29.15 2.89 -10.19
C THR A 44 30.17 3.96 -10.60
N PRO A 45 31.22 4.24 -9.79
CA PRO A 45 32.19 5.31 -10.09
C PRO A 45 33.23 4.91 -11.14
N ARG A 46 33.33 3.63 -11.50
CA ARG A 46 34.16 3.06 -12.56
C ARG A 46 33.32 2.08 -13.37
N PRO A 47 33.79 1.54 -14.51
CA PRO A 47 33.04 0.54 -15.27
C PRO A 47 32.48 -0.58 -14.38
N ILE A 48 31.19 -0.90 -14.58
CA ILE A 48 30.40 -1.78 -13.71
C ILE A 48 30.95 -3.22 -13.62
N ASP A 49 31.62 -3.67 -14.68
CA ASP A 49 32.31 -4.97 -14.76
C ASP A 49 33.48 -5.11 -13.78
N ARG A 50 33.94 -4.02 -13.15
CA ARG A 50 34.90 -4.06 -12.03
C ARG A 50 34.27 -4.40 -10.69
N TYR A 51 32.94 -4.38 -10.59
CA TYR A 51 32.21 -4.57 -9.34
C TYR A 51 31.34 -5.81 -9.36
N VAL A 52 30.66 -6.07 -10.49
CA VAL A 52 29.71 -7.18 -10.63
C VAL A 52 29.82 -7.84 -12.00
N PRO A 53 29.52 -9.14 -12.10
CA PRO A 53 29.39 -9.80 -13.39
C PRO A 53 28.24 -9.17 -14.19
N ILE A 54 28.46 -9.02 -15.49
CA ILE A 54 27.49 -8.43 -16.41
C ILE A 54 27.16 -9.37 -17.56
N GLN A 55 26.04 -9.11 -18.20
CA GLN A 55 25.65 -9.73 -19.45
C GLN A 55 24.91 -8.73 -20.34
N THR A 56 24.79 -9.05 -21.62
CA THR A 56 23.99 -8.28 -22.57
C THR A 56 22.59 -8.89 -22.62
N ALA A 57 21.57 -8.11 -22.29
CA ALA A 57 20.18 -8.52 -22.46
C ALA A 57 19.80 -8.61 -23.95
N ALA A 58 18.71 -9.32 -24.27
CA ALA A 58 18.25 -9.51 -25.65
C ALA A 58 18.06 -8.20 -26.46
N LYS A 59 17.75 -7.08 -25.77
CA LYS A 59 17.61 -5.75 -26.37
C LYS A 59 18.92 -4.96 -26.49
N GLY A 60 20.08 -5.61 -26.29
CA GLY A 60 21.41 -5.00 -26.40
C GLY A 60 21.85 -4.18 -25.17
N VAL A 61 21.06 -4.16 -24.10
CA VAL A 61 21.36 -3.37 -22.89
C VAL A 61 22.28 -4.18 -21.96
N ARG A 62 23.33 -3.54 -21.43
CA ARG A 62 24.19 -4.15 -20.38
C ARG A 62 23.40 -4.23 -19.07
N ILE A 63 23.38 -5.42 -18.48
CA ILE A 63 22.73 -5.69 -17.20
C ILE A 63 23.69 -6.42 -16.26
N THR A 64 23.52 -6.23 -14.96
CA THR A 64 24.19 -7.07 -13.95
C THR A 64 23.57 -8.46 -13.93
N GLN A 65 24.37 -9.49 -13.63
CA GLN A 65 23.86 -10.84 -13.37
C GLN A 65 23.32 -11.00 -11.94
N TYR A 66 23.64 -10.06 -11.05
CA TYR A 66 23.06 -10.04 -9.70
C TYR A 66 21.63 -9.50 -9.74
N ASP A 67 20.80 -10.07 -8.87
CA ASP A 67 19.46 -9.57 -8.62
C ASP A 67 19.49 -8.30 -7.74
N LYS A 68 18.31 -7.83 -7.32
CA LYS A 68 18.19 -6.65 -6.47
C LYS A 68 19.03 -6.78 -5.19
N ASN A 69 18.94 -7.92 -4.51
CA ASN A 69 19.59 -8.11 -3.21
C ASN A 69 21.11 -8.21 -3.38
N GLY A 70 21.59 -8.93 -4.40
CA GLY A 70 23.03 -9.02 -4.68
C GLY A 70 23.67 -7.67 -5.01
N VAL A 71 22.95 -6.76 -5.68
CA VAL A 71 23.42 -5.38 -5.89
C VAL A 71 23.48 -4.58 -4.58
N GLU A 72 22.48 -4.74 -3.71
CA GLU A 72 22.44 -4.09 -2.39
C GLU A 72 23.55 -4.61 -1.47
N ASP A 73 23.81 -5.92 -1.48
CA ASP A 73 24.89 -6.57 -0.71
C ASP A 73 26.28 -6.06 -1.14
N MET A 74 26.45 -5.78 -2.44
CA MET A 74 27.65 -5.15 -2.98
C MET A 74 27.76 -3.65 -2.67
N ARG A 75 26.79 -3.09 -1.94
CA ARG A 75 26.71 -1.67 -1.53
C ARG A 75 26.77 -0.71 -2.71
N LEU A 76 26.22 -1.13 -3.86
CA LEU A 76 26.17 -0.29 -5.04
C LEU A 76 24.95 0.63 -5.01
N VAL A 77 25.09 1.81 -5.62
CA VAL A 77 23.99 2.77 -5.73
C VAL A 77 22.99 2.23 -6.74
N LYS A 78 21.76 1.98 -6.28
CA LYS A 78 20.61 1.57 -7.10
C LYS A 78 19.59 2.70 -7.14
N ILE A 79 19.10 3.00 -8.34
CA ILE A 79 17.99 3.93 -8.58
C ILE A 79 16.94 3.23 -9.43
N ASP A 80 15.65 3.46 -9.14
CA ASP A 80 14.56 2.98 -9.98
C ASP A 80 13.99 4.12 -10.85
N LEU A 81 14.17 4.03 -12.16
CA LEU A 81 13.53 4.87 -13.16
C LEU A 81 12.29 4.16 -13.72
N LEU A 82 11.14 4.43 -13.12
CA LEU A 82 9.89 3.76 -13.47
C LEU A 82 9.16 4.47 -14.62
N GLY A 83 8.87 3.73 -15.69
CA GLY A 83 7.97 4.20 -16.74
C GLY A 83 6.52 4.20 -16.26
N ASN A 84 5.91 5.38 -16.11
CA ASN A 84 4.52 5.53 -15.71
C ASN A 84 3.63 5.92 -16.91
N ARG A 85 2.79 4.99 -17.37
CA ARG A 85 1.88 5.21 -18.51
C ARG A 85 0.94 6.40 -18.28
N ASN A 86 0.56 6.68 -17.04
CA ASN A 86 -0.38 7.74 -16.73
C ASN A 86 0.21 9.14 -16.98
N LEU A 87 1.52 9.31 -16.77
CA LEU A 87 2.20 10.56 -17.15
C LEU A 87 2.15 10.77 -18.66
N ALA A 88 2.29 9.71 -19.45
CA ALA A 88 2.14 9.76 -20.90
C ALA A 88 0.69 10.08 -21.31
N THR A 89 -0.31 9.53 -20.62
CA THR A 89 -1.73 9.85 -20.83
C THR A 89 -2.01 11.33 -20.57
N ILE A 90 -1.58 11.88 -19.43
CA ILE A 90 -1.75 13.30 -19.08
C ILE A 90 -1.10 14.20 -20.14
N ARG A 91 0.17 13.92 -20.50
CA ARG A 91 0.88 14.67 -21.55
C ARG A 91 0.13 14.65 -22.88
N THR A 92 -0.42 13.50 -23.26
CA THR A 92 -1.20 13.34 -24.50
C THR A 92 -2.49 14.14 -24.44
N ALA A 93 -3.20 14.11 -23.31
CA ALA A 93 -4.41 14.90 -23.10
C ALA A 93 -4.14 16.41 -23.23
N CYS A 94 -3.11 16.93 -22.57
CA CYS A 94 -2.70 18.33 -22.68
C CYS A 94 -2.35 18.72 -24.13
N ALA A 95 -1.60 17.87 -24.84
CA ALA A 95 -1.25 18.11 -26.24
C ALA A 95 -2.49 18.15 -27.16
N LEU A 96 -3.45 17.25 -26.95
CA LEU A 96 -4.70 17.21 -27.71
C LEU A 96 -5.58 18.43 -27.44
N ILE A 97 -5.67 18.89 -26.18
CA ILE A 97 -6.42 20.09 -25.81
C ILE A 97 -5.81 21.32 -26.47
N ARG A 98 -4.47 21.47 -26.43
CA ARG A 98 -3.76 22.55 -27.13
C ARG A 98 -4.05 22.53 -28.62
N ARG A 99 -3.95 21.37 -29.27
CA ARG A 99 -4.18 21.22 -30.72
C ARG A 99 -5.62 21.53 -31.13
N ARG A 100 -6.61 21.09 -30.36
CA ARG A 100 -8.04 21.19 -30.74
C ARG A 100 -8.72 22.47 -30.26
N ARG A 101 -8.25 23.06 -29.17
CA ARG A 101 -8.90 24.21 -28.51
C ARG A 101 -7.99 25.43 -28.36
N GLY A 102 -6.74 25.37 -28.84
CA GLY A 102 -5.76 26.45 -28.69
C GLY A 102 -5.32 26.73 -27.25
N LYS A 103 -5.82 25.97 -26.26
CA LYS A 103 -5.57 26.19 -24.85
C LYS A 103 -4.37 25.37 -24.37
N ALA A 104 -3.33 26.03 -23.90
CA ALA A 104 -2.25 25.39 -23.17
C ALA A 104 -2.71 25.09 -21.74
N ILE A 105 -2.53 23.85 -21.29
CA ILE A 105 -2.79 23.43 -19.91
C ILE A 105 -1.47 22.97 -19.33
N ASP A 106 -1.07 23.61 -18.24
CA ASP A 106 -0.06 23.09 -17.34
C ASP A 106 -0.74 22.19 -16.30
N ALA A 107 -0.31 20.93 -16.26
CA ALA A 107 -0.87 19.93 -15.36
C ALA A 107 -0.39 20.13 -13.91
N GLU A 108 0.75 20.79 -13.71
CA GLU A 108 1.32 21.03 -12.38
C GLU A 108 0.65 22.23 -11.68
N SER A 109 0.01 23.11 -12.44
CA SER A 109 -0.64 24.32 -11.93
C SER A 109 -2.16 24.18 -11.76
N LEU A 110 -2.72 22.96 -11.78
CA LEU A 110 -4.16 22.76 -11.69
C LEU A 110 -4.68 23.05 -10.27
N PRO A 111 -5.86 23.69 -10.13
CA PRO A 111 -6.41 23.99 -8.81
C PRO A 111 -6.81 22.70 -8.08
N PRO A 112 -6.58 22.62 -6.76
CA PRO A 112 -6.86 21.41 -5.97
C PRO A 112 -8.35 21.15 -5.72
N ALA A 113 -9.24 22.09 -6.02
CA ALA A 113 -10.66 22.00 -5.74
C ALA A 113 -11.52 22.48 -6.94
N ASP A 114 -11.35 21.84 -8.09
CA ASP A 114 -12.23 22.06 -9.23
C ASP A 114 -13.62 21.42 -8.99
N PRO A 115 -14.72 22.20 -8.98
CA PRO A 115 -16.06 21.67 -8.67
C PRO A 115 -16.52 20.56 -9.62
N ALA A 116 -16.15 20.64 -10.91
CA ALA A 116 -16.52 19.63 -11.89
C ALA A 116 -15.81 18.29 -11.63
N THR A 117 -14.54 18.34 -11.24
CA THR A 117 -13.77 17.17 -10.81
C THR A 117 -14.37 16.53 -9.56
N ILE A 118 -14.72 17.32 -8.53
CA ILE A 118 -15.38 16.79 -7.33
C ILE A 118 -16.74 16.17 -7.65
N ALA A 119 -17.53 16.78 -8.53
CA ALA A 119 -18.81 16.22 -8.97
C ALA A 119 -18.64 14.87 -9.68
N LEU A 120 -17.62 14.73 -10.53
CA LEU A 120 -17.27 13.47 -11.20
C LEU A 120 -16.89 12.38 -10.18
N LEU A 121 -16.09 12.72 -9.17
CA LEU A 121 -15.67 11.80 -8.10
C LEU A 121 -16.85 11.34 -7.22
N ARG A 122 -17.84 12.19 -6.97
CA ARG A 122 -19.06 11.85 -6.22
C ARG A 122 -20.02 10.94 -6.99
N ARG A 123 -20.02 11.03 -8.34
CA ARG A 123 -20.78 10.17 -9.27
C ARG A 123 -20.05 8.88 -9.66
N PRO A 124 -19.02 8.51 -8.90
CA PRO A 124 -17.77 7.86 -9.35
C PRO A 124 -17.62 7.52 -10.85
N ASP A 125 -17.67 8.52 -11.72
CA ASP A 125 -17.55 8.32 -13.17
C ASP A 125 -16.08 8.36 -13.63
N THR A 126 -15.29 7.41 -13.10
CA THR A 126 -13.82 7.46 -13.04
C THR A 126 -13.13 6.39 -13.90
N VAL A 127 -13.84 5.81 -14.87
CA VAL A 127 -13.22 4.88 -15.83
C VAL A 127 -12.19 5.65 -16.67
N GLY A 128 -10.95 5.17 -16.70
CA GLY A 128 -9.81 5.87 -17.33
C GLY A 128 -9.13 6.92 -16.43
N CYS A 129 -9.59 7.10 -15.19
CA CYS A 129 -8.88 7.87 -14.18
C CYS A 129 -7.97 6.93 -13.37
N ASN A 130 -6.66 7.05 -13.57
CA ASN A 130 -5.66 6.20 -12.93
C ASN A 130 -5.91 6.00 -11.43
N GLN A 131 -5.76 4.76 -10.96
CA GLN A 131 -6.02 4.29 -9.60
C GLN A 131 -7.49 4.38 -9.12
N LEU A 132 -8.39 5.01 -9.87
CA LEU A 132 -9.78 5.23 -9.46
C LEU A 132 -10.80 4.32 -10.17
N GLU A 133 -10.35 3.48 -11.10
CA GLU A 133 -11.20 2.79 -12.07
C GLU A 133 -11.94 1.56 -11.53
N SER A 134 -11.34 0.89 -10.53
CA SER A 134 -11.82 -0.43 -10.10
C SER A 134 -13.24 -0.37 -9.51
N PRO A 135 -14.08 -1.41 -9.66
CA PRO A 135 -15.43 -1.40 -9.08
C PRO A 135 -15.44 -1.13 -7.58
N ALA A 136 -14.50 -1.72 -6.83
CA ALA A 136 -14.36 -1.51 -5.40
C ALA A 136 -14.00 -0.04 -5.07
N MET A 137 -13.10 0.56 -5.83
CA MET A 137 -12.70 1.95 -5.68
C MET A 137 -13.84 2.92 -5.98
N ARG A 138 -14.56 2.70 -7.09
CA ARG A 138 -15.74 3.48 -7.44
C ARG A 138 -16.84 3.40 -6.39
N ASN A 139 -17.07 2.21 -5.83
CA ASN A 139 -18.00 2.05 -4.72
C ASN A 139 -17.54 2.82 -3.47
N LEU A 140 -16.25 2.79 -3.14
CA LEU A 140 -15.69 3.54 -2.02
C LEU A 140 -15.86 5.07 -2.20
N LEU A 141 -15.59 5.59 -3.40
CA LEU A 141 -15.86 7.00 -3.74
C LEU A 141 -17.33 7.37 -3.54
N LYS A 142 -18.26 6.50 -3.99
CA LYS A 142 -19.70 6.68 -3.78
C LYS A 142 -20.07 6.71 -2.29
N MET A 143 -19.47 5.84 -1.49
CA MET A 143 -19.75 5.77 -0.06
C MET A 143 -19.19 6.98 0.69
N MET A 144 -17.97 7.42 0.36
CA MET A 144 -17.25 8.50 1.04
C MET A 144 -17.77 9.90 0.68
N GLN A 145 -18.20 10.12 -0.56
CA GLN A 145 -18.64 11.44 -1.06
C GLN A 145 -17.57 12.54 -0.86
N PRO A 146 -16.41 12.44 -1.54
CA PRO A 146 -15.29 13.38 -1.34
C PRO A 146 -15.70 14.84 -1.57
N SER A 147 -15.07 15.73 -0.82
CA SER A 147 -15.33 17.18 -0.87
C SER A 147 -14.18 17.97 -1.51
N GLU A 148 -12.98 17.42 -1.48
CA GLU A 148 -11.76 18.01 -2.04
C GLU A 148 -10.83 16.94 -2.63
N THR A 149 -9.86 17.33 -3.46
CA THR A 149 -8.93 16.35 -4.07
C THR A 149 -8.07 15.63 -3.03
N ARG A 150 -7.80 16.26 -1.87
CA ARG A 150 -7.06 15.62 -0.77
C ARG A 150 -7.77 14.40 -0.20
N ASP A 151 -9.11 14.35 -0.28
CA ASP A 151 -9.87 13.16 0.11
C ASP A 151 -9.50 11.92 -0.73
N LEU A 152 -9.01 12.09 -1.96
CA LEU A 152 -8.53 10.96 -2.77
C LEU A 152 -7.36 10.22 -2.12
N MET A 153 -6.47 10.93 -1.41
CA MET A 153 -5.37 10.28 -0.70
C MET A 153 -5.89 9.32 0.38
N LYS A 154 -7.01 9.68 1.01
CA LYS A 154 -7.69 8.88 2.05
C LYS A 154 -8.38 7.68 1.40
N VAL A 155 -9.09 7.88 0.29
CA VAL A 155 -9.71 6.79 -0.49
C VAL A 155 -8.65 5.77 -0.94
N LEU A 156 -7.52 6.24 -1.48
CA LEU A 156 -6.42 5.39 -1.94
C LEU A 156 -5.71 4.65 -0.81
N ALA A 157 -5.73 5.18 0.42
CA ALA A 157 -5.26 4.47 1.60
C ALA A 157 -6.23 3.37 2.02
N LEU A 158 -7.53 3.68 2.08
CA LEU A 158 -8.59 2.77 2.56
C LEU A 158 -8.84 1.55 1.68
N ILE A 159 -8.59 1.64 0.38
CA ILE A 159 -8.83 0.51 -0.53
C ILE A 159 -7.82 -0.63 -0.34
N ARG A 160 -6.69 -0.37 0.36
CA ARG A 160 -5.61 -1.35 0.54
C ARG A 160 -6.03 -2.43 1.54
N PRO A 161 -5.68 -3.71 1.34
CA PRO A 161 -6.14 -4.82 2.17
C PRO A 161 -5.95 -4.63 3.69
N GLY A 162 -4.82 -4.07 4.15
CA GLY A 162 -4.56 -3.84 5.58
C GLY A 162 -5.41 -2.73 6.21
N ALA A 163 -5.65 -1.63 5.49
CA ALA A 163 -6.55 -0.56 5.93
C ALA A 163 -8.04 -0.89 5.70
N ALA A 164 -8.33 -1.83 4.80
CA ALA A 164 -9.65 -2.40 4.58
C ALA A 164 -10.04 -3.43 5.66
N SER A 165 -9.16 -3.70 6.64
CA SER A 165 -9.44 -4.58 7.76
C SER A 165 -10.68 -4.10 8.55
N ILE A 166 -11.49 -5.09 8.92
CA ILE A 166 -12.91 -4.98 9.27
C ILE A 166 -13.20 -3.81 10.24
N GLY A 167 -13.99 -2.84 9.77
CA GLY A 167 -14.60 -1.77 10.57
C GLY A 167 -13.94 -0.39 10.43
N MET A 168 -12.64 -0.29 10.11
CA MET A 168 -11.95 1.00 9.99
C MET A 168 -12.49 1.85 8.84
N LYS A 169 -12.74 1.20 7.69
CA LYS A 169 -13.30 1.85 6.50
C LYS A 169 -14.68 2.44 6.80
N GLU A 170 -15.57 1.66 7.41
CA GLU A 170 -16.92 2.08 7.76
C GLU A 170 -16.90 3.21 8.81
N THR A 171 -16.09 3.07 9.86
CA THR A 171 -15.92 4.12 10.89
C THR A 171 -15.42 5.42 10.28
N PHE A 172 -14.38 5.37 9.45
CA PHE A 172 -13.86 6.56 8.78
C PHE A 172 -14.94 7.23 7.91
N ILE A 173 -15.64 6.46 7.06
CA ILE A 173 -16.67 7.00 6.17
C ILE A 173 -17.79 7.67 6.96
N ARG A 174 -18.27 7.04 8.04
CA ARG A 174 -19.31 7.62 8.90
C ARG A 174 -18.88 8.95 9.49
N ARG A 175 -17.67 9.03 10.04
CA ARG A 175 -17.14 10.25 10.64
C ARG A 175 -16.87 11.34 9.62
N HIS A 176 -16.28 10.98 8.47
CA HIS A 176 -16.06 11.89 7.35
C HIS A 176 -17.38 12.51 6.84
N ARG A 177 -18.47 11.74 6.86
CA ARG A 177 -19.81 12.21 6.48
C ARG A 177 -20.57 12.93 7.60
N GLY A 178 -19.96 13.11 8.77
CA GLY A 178 -20.61 13.72 9.93
C GLY A 178 -21.71 12.88 10.57
N LEU A 179 -21.76 11.57 10.29
CA LEU A 179 -22.73 10.62 10.85
C LEU A 179 -22.30 10.06 12.22
N GLU A 180 -21.07 10.33 12.62
CA GLU A 180 -20.48 9.93 13.90
C GLU A 180 -19.40 10.96 14.27
N PRO A 181 -19.32 11.44 15.53
CA PRO A 181 -18.24 12.32 15.95
C PRO A 181 -16.91 11.55 16.04
N ALA A 182 -15.81 12.23 15.73
CA ALA A 182 -14.48 11.68 16.03
C ALA A 182 -14.25 11.63 17.54
N PRO A 183 -13.61 10.57 18.08
CA PRO A 183 -13.28 10.49 19.49
C PRO A 183 -12.30 11.61 19.86
N ARG A 184 -12.40 12.09 21.10
CA ARG A 184 -11.48 13.05 21.70
C ARG A 184 -10.97 12.48 23.01
N GLY A 185 -9.66 12.44 23.19
CA GLY A 185 -9.07 11.80 24.35
C GLY A 185 -7.64 12.21 24.66
N HIS A 186 -6.91 12.77 23.69
CA HIS A 186 -5.59 13.32 23.93
C HIS A 186 -5.29 14.43 22.92
N PRO A 187 -5.09 15.70 23.32
CA PRO A 187 -5.02 16.84 22.40
C PRO A 187 -4.03 16.67 21.25
N GLN A 188 -2.84 16.12 21.52
CA GLN A 188 -1.83 15.89 20.49
C GLN A 188 -2.24 14.79 19.50
N VAL A 189 -2.89 13.71 19.96
CA VAL A 189 -3.35 12.62 19.09
C VAL A 189 -4.55 13.08 18.27
N ASP A 190 -5.46 13.82 18.89
CA ASP A 190 -6.63 14.39 18.23
C ASP A 190 -6.21 15.36 17.11
N ALA A 191 -5.14 16.13 17.32
CA ALA A 191 -4.55 17.00 16.29
C ALA A 191 -3.90 16.21 15.14
N ILE A 192 -3.13 15.15 15.45
CA ILE A 192 -2.51 14.26 14.45
C ILE A 192 -3.59 13.64 13.56
N LEU A 193 -4.66 13.11 14.16
CA LEU A 193 -5.71 12.36 13.47
C LEU A 193 -6.91 13.23 13.03
N ALA A 194 -6.81 14.55 13.11
CA ALA A 194 -7.92 15.45 12.78
C ALA A 194 -8.36 15.27 11.31
N GLY A 195 -7.39 15.19 10.40
CA GLY A 195 -7.64 15.01 8.96
C GLY A 195 -8.22 13.65 8.57
N SER A 196 -8.06 12.66 9.44
CA SER A 196 -8.53 11.29 9.27
C SER A 196 -9.68 10.92 10.23
N CYS A 197 -10.28 11.91 10.89
CA CYS A 197 -11.40 11.73 11.80
C CYS A 197 -11.13 10.68 12.92
N GLY A 198 -9.93 10.70 13.50
CA GLY A 198 -9.55 9.80 14.59
C GLY A 198 -9.28 8.35 14.16
N VAL A 199 -8.96 8.14 12.87
CA VAL A 199 -8.60 6.83 12.30
C VAL A 199 -7.16 6.88 11.80
N MET A 200 -6.31 5.92 12.17
CA MET A 200 -4.96 5.80 11.60
C MET A 200 -5.06 5.27 10.17
N MET A 201 -4.58 6.03 9.18
CA MET A 201 -4.64 5.70 7.75
C MET A 201 -3.25 5.48 7.13
N TYR A 202 -2.20 6.00 7.78
CA TYR A 202 -0.81 5.95 7.30
C TYR A 202 0.13 5.38 8.36
N GLU A 203 1.27 4.82 7.94
CA GLU A 203 2.30 4.38 8.88
C GLU A 203 2.82 5.55 9.74
N ASP A 204 2.88 6.74 9.16
CA ASP A 204 3.23 7.98 9.84
C ASP A 204 2.23 8.33 10.95
N ASP A 205 0.92 8.07 10.75
CA ASP A 205 -0.08 8.27 11.81
C ASP A 205 0.23 7.37 13.00
N VAL A 206 0.53 6.10 12.73
CA VAL A 206 0.87 5.11 13.77
C VAL A 206 2.12 5.55 14.53
N MET A 207 3.15 6.01 13.81
CA MET A 207 4.41 6.49 14.40
C MET A 207 4.20 7.76 15.24
N LEU A 208 3.47 8.74 14.72
CA LEU A 208 3.22 10.00 15.42
C LEU A 208 2.34 9.81 16.66
N VAL A 209 1.33 8.93 16.58
CA VAL A 209 0.49 8.60 17.73
C VAL A 209 1.28 7.82 18.78
N ALA A 210 2.10 6.85 18.38
CA ALA A 210 2.99 6.14 19.30
C ALA A 210 3.96 7.10 20.00
N ALA A 211 4.59 8.03 19.26
CA ALA A 211 5.48 9.03 19.85
C ALA A 211 4.76 9.91 20.88
N ALA A 212 3.55 10.40 20.55
CA ALA A 212 2.75 11.25 21.44
C ALA A 212 2.32 10.53 22.74
N LEU A 213 1.93 9.25 22.63
CA LEU A 213 1.42 8.48 23.76
C LEU A 213 2.50 7.80 24.61
N LEU A 214 3.63 7.43 24.00
CA LEU A 214 4.74 6.76 24.69
C LEU A 214 5.84 7.73 25.14
N ASP A 215 5.71 9.01 24.76
CA ASP A 215 6.66 10.08 25.07
C ASP A 215 8.08 9.79 24.62
N CYS A 216 8.19 9.30 23.38
CA CYS A 216 9.44 8.83 22.83
C CYS A 216 9.79 9.55 21.52
N SER A 217 11.04 9.41 21.10
CA SER A 217 11.48 9.92 19.81
C SER A 217 10.77 9.20 18.65
N LEU A 218 10.73 9.84 17.47
CA LEU A 218 10.17 9.19 16.26
C LEU A 218 10.91 7.89 15.91
N ALA A 219 12.20 7.81 16.19
CA ALA A 219 13.00 6.61 15.97
C ALA A 219 12.58 5.46 16.91
N GLU A 220 12.22 5.76 18.16
CA GLU A 220 11.67 4.78 19.11
C GLU A 220 10.25 4.37 18.74
N ALA A 221 9.44 5.34 18.34
CA ALA A 221 8.07 5.09 17.89
C ALA A 221 8.02 4.19 16.64
N ASP A 222 8.94 4.38 15.67
CA ASP A 222 9.04 3.49 14.51
C ASP A 222 9.50 2.08 14.89
N ARG A 223 10.43 1.95 15.86
CA ARG A 223 10.80 0.63 16.42
C ARG A 223 9.59 -0.05 17.06
N PHE A 224 8.80 0.68 17.85
CA PHE A 224 7.59 0.17 18.47
C PHE A 224 6.55 -0.26 17.42
N ARG A 225 6.26 0.59 16.43
CA ARG A 225 5.37 0.29 15.30
C ARG A 225 5.80 -0.99 14.58
N LYS A 226 7.08 -1.14 14.26
CA LYS A 226 7.62 -2.35 13.62
C LYS A 226 7.46 -3.60 14.48
N ALA A 227 7.63 -3.48 15.80
CA ALA A 227 7.42 -4.58 16.74
C ALA A 227 5.96 -5.03 16.76
N VAL A 228 5.00 -4.08 16.75
CA VAL A 228 3.57 -4.39 16.67
C VAL A 228 3.21 -5.09 15.36
N GLN A 229 3.76 -4.65 14.22
CA GLN A 229 3.45 -5.23 12.91
C GLN A 229 4.06 -6.63 12.71
N LYS A 230 5.29 -6.87 13.18
CA LYS A 230 5.98 -8.16 13.02
C LYS A 230 5.61 -9.20 14.08
N CYS A 231 4.71 -8.85 15.00
CA CYS A 231 4.45 -9.61 16.21
C CYS A 231 4.19 -11.10 15.90
N PRO A 232 5.07 -12.02 16.32
CA PRO A 232 5.06 -13.41 15.86
C PRO A 232 4.01 -14.28 16.57
N ASP A 233 3.62 -13.91 17.79
CA ASP A 233 2.73 -14.67 18.66
C ASP A 233 1.86 -13.76 19.55
N ASP A 234 0.87 -14.37 20.20
CA ASP A 234 -0.07 -13.68 21.08
C ASP A 234 0.57 -13.19 22.39
N GLU A 235 1.65 -13.85 22.86
CA GLU A 235 2.35 -13.45 24.09
C GLU A 235 3.08 -12.12 23.90
N THR A 236 3.81 -11.98 22.79
CA THR A 236 4.49 -10.75 22.39
C THR A 236 3.48 -9.63 22.20
N ARG A 237 2.32 -9.93 21.59
CA ARG A 237 1.24 -8.95 21.40
C ARG A 237 0.70 -8.46 22.73
N ARG A 238 0.57 -9.36 23.71
CA ARG A 238 0.12 -9.02 25.07
C ARG A 238 1.15 -8.16 25.81
N LYS A 239 2.45 -8.45 25.68
CA LYS A 239 3.51 -7.63 26.30
C LYS A 239 3.50 -6.21 25.73
N LEU A 240 3.45 -6.07 24.41
CA LEU A 240 3.39 -4.78 23.73
C LEU A 240 2.12 -3.98 24.09
N SER A 241 0.97 -4.65 24.18
CA SER A 241 -0.28 -3.99 24.57
C SER A 241 -0.24 -3.50 26.01
N GLN A 242 0.31 -4.30 26.93
CA GLN A 242 0.48 -3.92 28.33
C GLN A 242 1.42 -2.73 28.49
N GLU A 243 2.56 -2.73 27.79
CA GLU A 243 3.49 -1.60 27.77
C GLU A 243 2.79 -0.33 27.29
N PHE A 244 2.12 -0.40 26.13
CA PHE A 244 1.40 0.73 25.54
C PHE A 244 0.35 1.30 26.49
N LEU A 245 -0.54 0.44 27.01
CA LEU A 245 -1.63 0.83 27.88
C LEU A 245 -1.14 1.36 29.23
N SER A 246 -0.06 0.79 29.78
CA SER A 246 0.55 1.27 31.03
C SER A 246 1.12 2.68 30.88
N ARG A 247 1.82 2.97 29.77
CA ARG A 247 2.36 4.30 29.49
C ARG A 247 1.26 5.33 29.23
N CYS A 248 0.24 4.97 28.46
CA CYS A 248 -0.95 5.81 28.26
C CYS A 248 -1.60 6.18 29.60
N ARG A 249 -1.77 5.20 30.50
CA ARG A 249 -2.34 5.43 31.84
C ARG A 249 -1.48 6.37 32.68
N ALA A 250 -0.16 6.19 32.67
CA ALA A 250 0.77 7.06 33.39
C ALA A 250 0.69 8.53 32.94
N ARG A 251 0.26 8.77 31.69
CA ARG A 251 0.06 10.12 31.12
C ARG A 251 -1.37 10.63 31.25
N GLY A 252 -2.24 9.92 31.98
CA GLY A 252 -3.63 10.33 32.19
C GLY A 252 -4.53 10.18 30.97
N VAL A 253 -4.15 9.35 29.99
CA VAL A 253 -5.00 9.04 28.84
C VAL A 253 -6.13 8.12 29.30
N GLU A 254 -7.36 8.44 28.90
CA GLU A 254 -8.54 7.61 29.17
C GLU A 254 -8.34 6.21 28.56
N MET A 255 -8.67 5.17 29.34
CA MET A 255 -8.29 3.80 29.01
C MET A 255 -9.06 3.23 27.82
N ASP A 256 -10.32 3.57 27.64
CA ASP A 256 -11.10 3.10 26.48
C ASP A 256 -10.63 3.77 25.19
N TYR A 257 -10.26 5.06 25.25
CA TYR A 257 -9.58 5.75 24.15
C TYR A 257 -8.24 5.09 23.81
N ALA A 258 -7.39 4.84 24.81
CA ALA A 258 -6.10 4.16 24.61
C ALA A 258 -6.29 2.75 24.03
N LYS A 259 -7.24 1.95 24.54
CA LYS A 259 -7.57 0.63 23.98
C LYS A 259 -8.01 0.73 22.52
N SER A 260 -8.82 1.73 22.17
CA SER A 260 -9.26 1.93 20.79
C SER A 260 -8.08 2.19 19.85
N LEU A 261 -7.12 3.01 20.26
CA LEU A 261 -5.91 3.30 19.48
C LEU A 261 -4.97 2.10 19.37
N TRP A 262 -4.86 1.30 20.44
CA TRP A 262 -4.13 0.03 20.38
C TRP A 262 -4.73 -0.92 19.35
N VAL A 263 -6.05 -1.10 19.35
CA VAL A 263 -6.75 -1.94 18.37
C VAL A 263 -6.49 -1.45 16.95
N GLN A 264 -6.47 -0.12 16.74
CA GLN A 264 -6.16 0.44 15.44
C GLN A 264 -4.72 0.12 15.00
N MET A 265 -3.75 0.37 15.89
CA MET A 265 -2.33 0.12 15.63
C MET A 265 -2.03 -1.36 15.35
N ALA A 266 -2.64 -2.27 16.11
CA ALA A 266 -2.45 -3.71 15.95
C ALA A 266 -3.04 -4.27 14.65
N LYS A 267 -4.08 -3.64 14.10
CA LYS A 267 -4.76 -4.08 12.86
C LYS A 267 -4.25 -3.41 11.60
N PHE A 268 -3.46 -2.34 11.71
CA PHE A 268 -3.11 -1.47 10.59
C PHE A 268 -2.47 -2.19 9.39
N ASN A 269 -1.72 -3.28 9.63
CA ASN A 269 -1.06 -4.10 8.61
C ASN A 269 -1.21 -5.62 8.88
N ALA A 270 -2.23 -6.03 9.63
CA ALA A 270 -2.51 -7.44 9.95
C ALA A 270 -3.29 -8.14 8.83
#